data_AF-A0A955LAG2-F1
#
_entry.id   AF-A0A955LAG2-F1
#
_cell.length_a   1.000
_cell.length_b   1.000
_cell.length_c   1.000
_cell.angle_alpha   90.00
_cell.angle_beta   90.00
_cell.angle_gamma   90.00
#
_symmetry.space_group_name_H-M   'P 1'
#
loop_
_entity.id
_entity.type
_entity.pdbx_description
1 polymer ?
#
loop_
_entity_poly.entity_id
_entity_poly.type
_entity_poly.pdbx_seq_one_letter_code
_entity_poly.pdbx_strand_id
1 'polypeptide(L)'
;NPVFIYHDMFNNNKEEIADLKERYEAGKVGDVEVKDKLAVAINKFLDPIREKRKEYPMDKVEEIVMEGTKKAQAITKETMKMVKESMKIDY
;
A
#
# COMPACT_ATOMS: atom_id res chain seq x y z
N ASN A 1 -4.09 21.54 -6.44
CA ASN A 1 -2.62 21.35 -6.54
C ASN A 1 -2.29 19.93 -6.06
N PRO A 2 -1.71 19.06 -6.91
CA PRO A 2 -1.36 17.68 -6.55
C PRO A 2 -0.46 17.57 -5.31
N VAL A 3 0.47 18.50 -5.08
CA VAL A 3 1.39 18.46 -3.95
C VAL A 3 0.63 18.43 -2.61
N PHE A 4 -0.45 19.21 -2.50
CA PHE A 4 -1.29 19.21 -1.29
C PHE A 4 -2.15 17.95 -1.15
N ILE A 5 -2.58 17.34 -2.26
CA ILE A 5 -3.29 16.04 -2.22
C ILE A 5 -2.37 14.98 -1.61
N TYR A 6 -1.10 14.97 -2.01
CA TYR A 6 -0.12 14.03 -1.46
C TYR A 6 0.21 14.35 0.00
N HIS A 7 0.27 15.63 0.39
CA HIS A 7 0.39 15.99 1.79
C HIS A 7 -0.78 15.46 2.63
N ASP A 8 -2.02 15.62 2.17
CA ASP A 8 -3.21 15.13 2.87
C ASP A 8 -3.20 13.59 3.03
N MET A 9 -2.54 12.86 2.11
CA MET A 9 -2.44 11.40 2.15
C MET A 9 -1.26 10.88 2.98
N PHE A 10 -0.09 11.52 2.90
CA PHE A 10 1.17 10.97 3.43
C PHE A 10 1.74 11.75 4.62
N ASN A 11 1.35 13.01 4.82
CA ASN A 11 1.78 13.78 5.98
C ASN A 11 0.75 13.63 7.12
N ASN A 12 1.21 13.09 8.25
CA ASN A 12 0.37 12.89 9.44
C ASN A 12 0.16 14.18 10.25
N ASN A 13 0.97 15.23 10.01
CA ASN A 13 0.86 16.50 10.73
C ASN A 13 -0.16 17.43 10.05
N LYS A 14 -1.42 17.37 10.49
CA LYS A 14 -2.51 18.17 9.93
C LYS A 14 -2.35 19.68 10.16
N GLU A 15 -1.74 20.07 11.27
CA GLU A 15 -1.49 21.48 11.58
C GLU A 15 -0.47 22.08 10.61
N GLU A 16 0.60 21.34 10.30
CA GLU A 16 1.59 21.75 9.31
C GLU A 16 1.00 21.85 7.90
N ILE A 17 0.10 20.94 7.52
CA ILE A 17 -0.57 21.03 6.21
C ILE A 17 -1.46 22.26 6.14
N ALA A 18 -2.20 22.58 7.21
CA ALA A 18 -3.05 23.76 7.27
C ALA A 18 -2.23 25.05 7.15
N ASP A 19 -1.13 25.16 7.91
CA ASP A 19 -0.19 26.29 7.82
C ASP A 19 0.40 26.42 6.40
N LEU A 20 0.83 25.32 5.78
CA LEU A 20 1.36 25.35 4.42
C LEU A 20 0.31 25.79 3.40
N LYS A 21 -0.94 25.35 3.55
CA LYS A 21 -2.06 25.77 2.68
C LYS A 21 -2.33 27.26 2.81
N GLU A 22 -2.43 27.77 4.04
CA GLU A 22 -2.65 29.20 4.31
C GLU A 22 -1.51 30.06 3.75
N ARG A 23 -0.24 29.69 4.01
CA ARG A 23 0.91 30.43 3.49
C ARG A 23 1.03 30.34 1.97
N TYR A 24 0.62 29.23 1.36
CA TYR A 24 0.60 29.07 -0.10
C TYR A 24 -0.46 29.94 -0.78
N GLU A 25 -1.67 30.00 -0.22
CA GLU A 25 -2.73 30.89 -0.70
C GLU A 25 -2.37 32.37 -0.53
N ALA A 26 -1.66 32.71 0.55
CA ALA A 26 -1.13 34.06 0.78
C ALA A 26 0.09 34.41 -0.09
N GLY A 27 0.60 33.48 -0.91
CA GLY A 27 1.80 33.68 -1.75
C GLY A 27 3.09 33.84 -0.95
N LYS A 28 3.11 33.41 0.32
CA LYS A 28 4.24 33.55 1.25
C LYS A 28 5.13 32.30 1.32
N VAL A 29 4.74 31.21 0.66
CA VAL A 29 5.51 29.96 0.62
C VAL A 29 5.77 29.54 -0.82
N GLY A 30 7.01 29.10 -1.08
CA GLY A 30 7.43 28.63 -2.39
C GLY A 30 7.18 27.13 -2.57
N ASP A 31 7.06 26.71 -3.83
CA ASP A 31 6.83 25.31 -4.22
C ASP A 31 7.97 24.37 -3.77
N VAL A 32 9.18 24.89 -3.57
CA VAL A 32 10.35 24.14 -3.07
C VAL A 32 10.12 23.70 -1.61
N GLU A 33 9.73 24.62 -0.72
CA GLU A 33 9.49 24.30 0.70
C GLU A 33 8.38 23.26 0.86
N VAL A 34 7.28 23.40 0.12
CA VAL A 34 6.16 22.44 0.16
C VAL A 34 6.63 21.06 -0.30
N LYS A 35 7.39 20.98 -1.40
CA LYS A 35 7.90 19.71 -1.92
C LYS A 35 8.93 19.06 -1.00
N ASP A 36 9.81 19.83 -0.36
CA ASP A 36 10.80 19.29 0.58
C ASP A 36 10.11 18.65 1.79
N LYS A 37 9.12 19.35 2.36
CA LYS A 37 8.30 18.80 3.46
C LYS A 37 7.52 17.58 3.02
N LEU A 38 6.98 17.56 1.81
CA LEU A 38 6.30 16.40 1.26
C LEU A 38 7.26 15.20 1.12
N ALA A 39 8.47 15.43 0.60
CA ALA A 39 9.47 14.39 0.42
C ALA A 39 9.85 13.74 1.75
N VAL A 40 9.99 14.51 2.82
CA VAL A 40 10.23 13.99 4.17
C VAL A 40 9.07 13.09 4.62
N ALA A 41 7.82 13.56 4.47
CA ALA A 41 6.64 12.78 4.85
C ALA A 41 6.53 11.46 4.06
N ILE A 42 6.70 11.50 2.74
CA ILE A 42 6.65 10.32 1.88
C ILE A 42 7.77 9.35 2.23
N ASN A 43 9.00 9.81 2.43
CA ASN A 43 10.10 8.91 2.79
C ASN A 43 9.84 8.25 4.14
N LYS A 44 9.42 9.01 5.16
CA LYS A 44 9.04 8.44 6.46
C LYS A 44 7.97 7.36 6.36
N PHE A 45 7.00 7.52 5.46
CA PHE A 45 5.99 6.50 5.17
C PHE A 45 6.58 5.28 4.45
N LEU A 46 7.46 5.49 3.47
CA LEU A 46 8.04 4.42 2.65
C LEU A 46 9.16 3.64 3.35
N ASP A 47 9.89 4.23 4.29
CA ASP A 47 11.03 3.62 4.97
C ASP A 47 10.69 2.26 5.60
N PRO A 48 9.62 2.08 6.41
CA PRO A 48 9.28 0.76 6.93
C PRO A 48 8.91 -0.25 5.83
N ILE A 49 8.37 0.20 4.69
CA ILE A 49 8.07 -0.67 3.53
C ILE A 49 9.36 -1.10 2.83
N ARG A 50 10.31 -0.18 2.68
CA ARG A 50 11.63 -0.45 2.07
C ARG A 50 12.45 -1.40 2.94
N GLU A 51 12.46 -1.22 4.25
CA GLU A 51 13.15 -2.14 5.17
C GLU A 51 12.52 -3.52 5.14
N LYS A 52 11.19 -3.63 5.24
CA LYS A 52 10.50 -4.92 5.08
C LYS A 52 10.84 -5.57 3.74
N ARG A 53 10.80 -4.82 2.63
CA ARG A 53 11.13 -5.37 1.30
C ARG A 53 12.53 -5.99 1.24
N LYS A 54 13.51 -5.42 1.94
CA LYS A 54 14.88 -5.99 1.99
C LYS A 54 14.92 -7.35 2.70
N GLU A 55 13.99 -7.61 3.63
CA GLU A 55 13.89 -8.87 4.38
C GLU A 55 13.23 -10.02 3.59
N TYR A 56 12.66 -9.73 2.40
CA TYR A 56 11.98 -10.72 1.55
C TYR A 56 12.68 -10.84 0.19
N PRO A 57 13.75 -11.66 0.10
CA PRO A 57 14.33 -12.05 -1.18
C PRO A 57 13.33 -12.85 -2.01
N MET A 58 13.57 -12.94 -3.32
CA MET A 58 12.65 -13.55 -4.29
C MET A 58 12.25 -14.98 -3.89
N ASP A 59 13.22 -15.77 -3.46
CA ASP A 59 13.10 -17.16 -3.04
C ASP A 59 12.14 -17.32 -1.85
N LYS A 60 12.19 -16.41 -0.85
CA LYS A 60 11.23 -16.40 0.27
C LYS A 60 9.83 -15.96 -0.18
N VAL A 61 9.74 -15.05 -1.15
CA VAL A 61 8.44 -14.65 -1.73
C VAL A 61 7.80 -15.81 -2.49
N GLU A 62 8.58 -16.55 -3.27
CA GLU A 62 8.10 -17.74 -3.99
C GLU A 62 7.58 -18.81 -3.02
N GLU A 63 8.27 -19.05 -1.90
CA GLU A 63 7.81 -19.97 -0.86
C GLU A 63 6.44 -19.55 -0.30
N ILE A 64 6.28 -18.27 0.06
CA ILE A 64 5.01 -17.73 0.57
C ILE A 64 3.87 -17.90 -0.44
N VAL A 65 4.15 -17.62 -1.73
CA VAL A 65 3.16 -17.76 -2.80
C VAL A 65 2.78 -19.24 -3.01
N MET A 66 3.76 -20.14 -2.99
CA MET A 66 3.51 -21.58 -3.10
C MET A 66 2.68 -22.12 -1.93
N GLU A 67 2.99 -21.70 -0.70
CA GLU A 67 2.23 -22.11 0.48
C GLU A 67 0.78 -21.59 0.42
N GLY A 68 0.59 -20.31 0.07
CA GLY A 68 -0.73 -19.73 -0.13
C GLY A 68 -1.53 -20.46 -1.22
N THR A 69 -0.88 -20.82 -2.32
CA THR A 69 -1.48 -21.58 -3.42
C THR A 69 -1.92 -22.97 -2.95
N LYS A 70 -1.10 -23.68 -2.17
CA LYS A 70 -1.47 -25.00 -1.61
C LYS A 70 -2.70 -24.91 -0.69
N LYS A 71 -2.76 -23.89 0.17
CA LYS A 71 -3.92 -23.64 1.06
C LYS A 71 -5.18 -23.36 0.24
N ALA A 72 -5.10 -22.47 -0.75
CA ALA A 72 -6.22 -22.15 -1.63
C ALA A 72 -6.68 -23.38 -2.43
N GLN A 73 -5.76 -24.19 -2.95
CA GLN A 73 -6.10 -25.41 -3.68
C GLN A 73 -6.87 -26.43 -2.84
N ALA A 74 -6.55 -26.58 -1.55
CA ALA A 74 -7.28 -27.48 -0.66
C ALA A 74 -8.76 -27.06 -0.56
N ILE A 75 -9.01 -25.77 -0.28
CA ILE A 75 -10.36 -25.19 -0.18
C ILE A 75 -11.09 -25.32 -1.53
N THR A 76 -10.42 -25.02 -2.64
CA THR A 76 -11.00 -25.14 -3.97
C THR A 76 -11.37 -26.58 -4.31
N LYS A 77 -10.57 -27.58 -3.90
CA LYS A 77 -10.90 -28.99 -4.12
C LYS A 77 -12.18 -29.40 -3.39
N GLU A 78 -12.33 -28.99 -2.14
CA GLU A 78 -13.56 -29.22 -1.37
C GLU A 78 -14.77 -28.55 -2.02
N THR A 79 -14.59 -27.29 -2.43
CA THR A 79 -15.64 -26.51 -3.13
C THR A 79 -16.04 -27.20 -4.43
N MET A 80 -15.08 -27.64 -5.24
CA MET A 80 -15.35 -28.32 -6.50
C MET A 80 -16.00 -29.68 -6.31
N LYS A 81 -15.75 -30.38 -5.20
CA LYS A 81 -16.46 -31.62 -4.86
C LYS A 81 -17.95 -31.34 -4.64
N MET A 82 -18.27 -30.34 -3.80
CA MET A 82 -19.66 -29.92 -3.55
C MET A 82 -20.39 -29.48 -4.82
N VAL A 83 -19.70 -28.73 -5.68
CA VAL A 83 -20.25 -28.30 -6.98
C VAL A 83 -20.55 -29.52 -7.87
N LYS A 84 -19.62 -30.47 -7.97
CA LYS A 84 -19.81 -31.68 -8.79
C LYS A 84 -20.95 -32.57 -8.26
N GLU A 85 -21.03 -32.75 -6.95
CA GLU A 85 -22.13 -33.47 -6.28
C GLU A 85 -23.48 -32.80 -6.60
N SER A 86 -23.57 -31.47 -6.44
CA SER A 86 -24.79 -30.70 -6.71
C SER A 86 -25.22 -30.73 -8.18
N MET A 87 -24.26 -30.71 -9.09
CA MET A 87 -24.48 -30.77 -10.54
C MET A 87 -24.67 -32.21 -11.06
N LYS A 88 -24.54 -33.23 -10.20
CA LYS A 88 -24.60 -34.66 -10.57
C LYS A 88 -23.59 -35.04 -11.68
N ILE A 89 -22.42 -34.43 -11.63
CA ILE A 89 -21.29 -34.71 -12.53
C ILE A 89 -20.11 -35.38 -11.79
N ASP A 90 -20.41 -35.92 -10.62
CA ASP A 90 -19.58 -36.84 -9.84
C ASP A 90 -19.88 -38.26 -10.34
N TYR A 91 -19.01 -38.78 -11.22
CA TYR A 91 -19.05 -40.13 -11.78
C TYR A 91 -17.67 -40.76 -11.72
#